data_AF-A0A2S7U462-F1
#
_entry.id   AF-A0A2S7U462-F1
#
_cell.length_a   1.000
_cell.length_b   1.000
_cell.length_c   1.000
_cell.angle_alpha   90.00
_cell.angle_beta   90.00
_cell.angle_gamma   90.00
#
_symmetry.space_group_name_H-M   'P 1'
#
loop_
_entity.id
_entity.type
_entity.pdbx_description
1 polymer ?
#
loop_
_entity_poly.entity_id
_entity_poly.type
_entity_poly.pdbx_seq_one_letter_code
_entity_poly.pdbx_strand_id
1 'polypeptide(L)'
;MNSNQNGAKIACSKSVILVVLLTASIVSISGVFMGMRHSPKDEQGYKPWLNQPNGHASDDHHVHVAPRYADIPESDWKVDSHWVSHLNTLPKASDEQVELPVMSAAERGEVIAHRAERRAYDGAPPVIPNAIQSIEVQSCVACHSADANVLIA
;
A
#
# COMPACT_ATOMS: atom_id res chain seq x y z
N MET A 1 55.40 1.56 50.77
CA MET A 1 55.42 2.58 49.70
C MET A 1 53.97 2.87 49.28
N ASN A 2 53.69 4.16 49.10
CA ASN A 2 52.38 4.82 49.13
C ASN A 2 51.32 4.26 48.16
N SER A 3 50.13 3.95 48.70
CA SER A 3 48.90 3.74 47.95
C SER A 3 48.17 5.08 47.86
N ASN A 4 48.16 5.67 46.66
CA ASN A 4 47.55 6.97 46.39
C ASN A 4 46.07 6.80 46.04
N GLN A 5 45.17 7.05 46.98
CA GLN A 5 43.73 7.02 46.77
C GLN A 5 43.17 8.43 46.52
N ASN A 6 43.25 8.88 45.27
CA ASN A 6 42.53 10.07 44.81
C ASN A 6 41.12 9.68 44.34
N GLY A 7 40.23 9.43 45.29
CA GLY A 7 38.80 9.26 45.04
C GLY A 7 38.13 10.61 44.83
N ALA A 8 38.10 11.11 43.60
CA ALA A 8 37.33 12.29 43.24
C ALA A 8 35.83 11.98 43.36
N LYS A 9 35.21 12.37 44.48
CA LYS A 9 33.75 12.37 44.62
C LYS A 9 33.19 13.49 43.73
N ILE A 10 32.75 13.14 42.52
CA ILE A 10 32.00 14.04 41.66
C ILE A 10 30.62 14.22 42.32
N ALA A 11 30.46 15.29 43.09
CA ALA A 11 29.16 15.73 43.57
C ALA A 11 28.36 16.23 42.37
N CYS A 12 27.56 15.33 41.77
CA CYS A 12 26.73 15.66 40.63
C CYS A 12 25.57 16.53 41.12
N SER A 13 25.72 17.85 40.97
CA SER A 13 24.66 18.82 41.24
C SER A 13 23.42 18.49 40.39
N LYS A 14 22.22 18.59 40.97
CA LYS A 14 20.95 18.36 40.26
C LYS A 14 20.84 19.18 38.97
N SER A 15 21.45 20.37 38.94
CA SER A 15 21.53 21.22 37.76
C SER A 15 22.38 20.61 36.64
N VAL A 16 23.47 19.91 36.99
CA VAL A 16 24.31 19.21 36.01
C VAL A 16 23.57 18.03 35.41
N ILE A 17 22.84 17.26 36.24
CA ILE A 17 22.00 16.15 35.76
C ILE A 17 20.92 16.65 34.80
N LEU A 18 20.25 17.75 35.15
CA LEU A 18 19.18 18.33 34.32
C LEU A 18 19.72 18.78 32.95
N VAL A 19 20.88 19.45 32.92
CA VAL A 19 21.52 19.87 31.67
C VAL A 19 21.88 18.67 30.80
N VAL A 20 22.47 17.62 31.38
CA VAL A 20 22.83 16.41 30.63
C VAL A 20 21.59 15.73 30.04
N LEU A 21 20.51 15.58 30.82
CA LEU A 21 19.28 14.97 30.33
C LEU A 21 18.62 15.81 29.22
N LEU A 22 18.62 17.13 29.34
CA LEU A 22 18.09 18.03 28.32
C LEU A 22 18.89 17.92 27.02
N THR A 23 20.23 17.90 27.10
CA THR A 23 21.07 17.70 25.91
C THR A 23 20.86 16.33 25.25
N ALA A 24 20.74 15.26 26.04
CA ALA A 24 20.51 13.91 25.52
C ALA A 24 19.14 13.82 24.82
N SER A 25 18.10 14.43 25.39
CA SER A 25 16.77 14.47 24.79
C SER A 25 16.78 15.21 23.44
N ILE A 26 17.45 16.35 23.34
CA ILE A 26 17.55 17.10 22.09
C ILE A 26 18.25 16.26 21.01
N VAL A 27 19.38 15.64 21.33
CA VAL A 27 20.14 14.80 20.39
C VAL A 27 19.29 13.61 19.91
N SER A 28 18.54 12.96 20.80
CA SER A 28 17.66 11.85 20.45
C SER A 28 16.55 12.27 19.49
N ILE A 29 15.87 13.39 19.78
CA ILE A 29 14.80 13.92 18.93
C ILE A 29 15.35 14.29 17.54
N SER A 30 16.49 14.98 17.48
CA SER A 30 17.12 15.34 16.20
C SER A 30 17.49 14.10 15.37
N GLY A 31 18.00 13.04 16.00
CA GLY A 31 18.32 11.78 15.32
C GLY A 31 17.10 11.10 14.69
N VAL A 32 15.97 11.08 15.39
CA VAL A 32 14.70 10.52 14.86
C VAL A 32 14.24 11.27 13.61
N PHE A 33 14.28 12.61 13.64
CA PHE A 33 13.90 13.40 12.47
C PHE A 33 14.86 13.25 11.29
N MET A 34 16.16 13.05 11.55
CA MET A 34 17.14 12.74 10.50
C MET A 34 16.93 11.35 9.89
N GLY A 35 16.53 10.37 10.70
CA GLY A 35 16.18 9.02 10.24
C GLY A 35 14.94 9.00 9.34
N MET A 36 13.88 9.73 9.70
CA MET A 36 12.65 9.78 8.90
C MET A 36 12.81 10.48 7.54
N ARG A 37 13.87 11.27 7.32
CA ARG A 37 14.11 11.95 6.03
C ARG A 37 14.92 11.13 5.04
N HIS A 38 15.34 9.91 5.38
CA HIS A 38 15.88 8.99 4.40
C HIS A 38 14.72 8.34 3.63
N SER A 39 14.20 9.04 2.61
CA SER A 39 13.58 8.34 1.48
C SER A 39 14.66 7.44 0.87
N PRO A 40 14.39 6.16 0.57
CA PRO A 40 15.36 5.30 -0.10
C PRO A 40 15.75 5.95 -1.42
N LYS A 41 16.97 6.49 -1.52
CA LYS A 41 17.49 7.05 -2.77
C LYS A 41 18.12 5.98 -3.67
N ASP A 42 18.10 4.72 -3.26
CA ASP A 42 18.75 3.62 -3.98
C ASP A 42 17.76 2.64 -4.64
N GLU A 43 16.78 3.18 -5.37
CA GLU A 43 16.19 2.46 -6.53
C GLU A 43 16.55 3.13 -7.86
N GLN A 44 17.72 3.76 -7.92
CA GLN A 44 18.44 3.93 -9.19
C GLN A 44 19.20 2.63 -9.53
N GLY A 45 18.51 1.50 -9.42
CA GLY A 45 18.91 0.30 -10.14
C GLY A 45 18.89 0.65 -11.62
N TYR A 46 20.03 0.45 -12.28
CA TYR A 46 20.20 0.46 -13.73
C TYR A 46 18.89 0.11 -14.46
N LYS A 47 18.24 1.12 -15.07
CA LYS A 47 17.03 0.96 -15.89
C LYS A 47 17.44 0.93 -17.36
N PRO A 48 17.77 -0.23 -17.94
CA PRO A 48 18.28 -0.34 -19.32
C PRO A 48 17.27 0.18 -20.37
N TRP A 49 15.98 0.20 -20.04
CA TRP A 49 14.92 0.75 -20.89
C TRP A 49 14.88 2.28 -20.95
N LEU A 50 15.51 3.00 -20.03
CA LEU A 50 15.50 4.48 -20.05
C LEU A 50 16.58 5.08 -20.96
N ASN A 51 17.60 4.28 -21.30
CA ASN A 51 18.75 4.68 -22.12
C ASN A 51 18.75 4.01 -23.50
N GLN A 52 17.58 3.67 -24.07
CA GLN A 52 17.54 3.34 -25.49
C GLN A 52 17.61 4.64 -26.31
N PRO A 53 18.71 4.91 -27.04
CA PRO A 53 18.72 5.97 -28.01
C PRO A 53 17.89 5.47 -29.18
N ASN A 54 16.68 6.02 -29.31
CA ASN A 54 15.74 5.72 -30.40
C ASN A 54 15.10 4.33 -30.26
N GLY A 55 13.95 4.30 -29.57
CA GLY A 55 12.96 3.26 -29.84
C GLY A 55 12.61 3.35 -31.32
N HIS A 56 13.10 2.40 -32.12
CA HIS A 56 12.58 2.20 -33.45
C HIS A 56 11.12 1.80 -33.31
N ALA A 57 10.24 2.68 -33.79
CA ALA A 57 8.83 2.43 -33.95
C ALA A 57 8.64 1.07 -34.64
N SER A 58 8.04 0.13 -33.93
CA SER A 58 7.42 -1.04 -34.55
C SER A 58 6.21 -0.54 -35.33
N ASP A 59 6.35 -0.57 -36.65
CA ASP A 59 5.54 0.08 -37.67
C ASP A 59 4.13 -0.52 -37.88
N ASP A 60 3.49 -1.07 -36.83
CA ASP A 60 2.17 -1.71 -37.04
C ASP A 60 1.18 -1.64 -35.87
N HIS A 61 1.55 -1.15 -34.68
CA HIS A 61 0.59 -0.93 -33.59
C HIS A 61 0.77 0.49 -33.06
N HIS A 62 -0.25 1.33 -33.22
CA HIS A 62 -0.32 2.70 -32.69
C HIS A 62 -0.34 2.69 -31.16
N VAL A 63 0.80 2.40 -30.55
CA VAL A 63 1.02 2.58 -29.12
C VAL A 63 1.61 3.97 -28.94
N HIS A 64 0.80 4.90 -28.45
CA HIS A 64 1.26 6.25 -28.16
C HIS A 64 2.27 6.21 -27.01
N VAL A 65 3.45 6.78 -27.23
CA VAL A 65 4.46 6.93 -26.18
C VAL A 65 3.91 7.85 -25.09
N ALA A 66 3.95 7.39 -23.84
CA ALA A 66 3.44 8.16 -22.71
C ALA A 66 4.22 9.50 -22.57
N PRO A 67 3.51 10.65 -22.49
CA PRO A 67 4.15 11.95 -22.31
C PRO A 67 4.82 12.02 -20.94
N ARG A 68 5.80 12.93 -20.81
CA ARG A 68 6.43 13.20 -19.51
C ARG A 68 5.43 13.94 -18.63
N TYR A 69 5.56 13.77 -17.31
CA TYR A 69 4.62 14.34 -16.34
C TYR A 69 4.44 15.85 -16.44
N ALA A 70 5.50 16.58 -16.80
CA ALA A 70 5.48 18.02 -16.99
C ALA A 70 4.65 18.46 -18.22
N ASP A 71 4.53 17.58 -19.21
CA ASP A 71 3.91 17.88 -20.51
C ASP A 71 2.44 17.42 -20.56
N ILE A 72 1.96 16.72 -19.51
CA ILE A 72 0.58 16.21 -19.40
C ILE A 72 -0.47 17.33 -19.57
N PRO A 73 -0.35 18.52 -18.94
CA PRO A 73 -1.39 19.55 -19.01
C PRO A 73 -1.64 20.08 -20.43
N GLU A 74 -0.60 20.08 -21.26
CA GLU A 74 -0.64 20.59 -22.64
C GLU A 74 -0.79 19.48 -23.68
N SER A 75 -0.63 18.21 -23.28
CA SER A 75 -0.78 17.08 -24.17
C SER A 75 -2.25 16.76 -24.48
N ASP A 76 -2.52 16.38 -25.72
CA ASP A 76 -3.82 15.82 -26.16
C ASP A 76 -4.08 14.39 -25.61
N TRP A 77 -3.36 13.98 -24.55
CA TRP A 77 -3.54 12.73 -23.82
C TRP A 77 -4.81 12.77 -22.96
N LYS A 78 -5.95 13.06 -23.57
CA LYS A 78 -7.24 12.64 -23.01
C LYS A 78 -7.62 11.36 -23.72
N VAL A 79 -6.89 10.29 -23.40
CA VAL A 79 -7.09 8.94 -23.95
C VAL A 79 -8.56 8.54 -23.87
N ASP A 80 -9.27 9.02 -22.86
CA ASP A 80 -10.68 8.74 -22.63
C ASP A 80 -11.58 9.98 -22.82
N SER A 81 -11.15 11.02 -23.54
CA SER A 81 -12.01 12.20 -23.82
C SER A 81 -13.31 11.85 -24.54
N HIS A 82 -13.30 10.77 -25.31
CA HIS A 82 -14.43 10.23 -26.04
C HIS A 82 -15.12 9.08 -25.28
N TRP A 83 -14.65 8.73 -24.09
CA TRP A 83 -15.25 7.68 -23.28
C TRP A 83 -16.62 8.13 -22.76
N VAL A 84 -17.66 7.46 -23.22
CA VAL A 84 -19.03 7.64 -22.76
C VAL A 84 -19.47 6.34 -22.11
N SER A 85 -19.76 6.38 -20.81
CA SER A 85 -20.21 5.20 -20.07
C SER A 85 -21.66 4.86 -20.44
N HIS A 86 -21.87 3.78 -21.18
CA HIS A 86 -23.21 3.27 -21.50
C HIS A 86 -23.72 2.30 -20.42
N LEU A 87 -23.73 2.74 -19.16
CA LEU A 87 -24.15 1.90 -18.02
C LEU A 87 -25.61 1.43 -18.14
N ASN A 88 -26.43 2.22 -18.84
CA ASN A 88 -27.82 1.90 -19.13
C ASN A 88 -28.01 0.78 -20.18
N THR A 89 -26.98 0.46 -20.95
CA THR A 89 -27.00 -0.65 -21.92
C THR A 89 -26.31 -1.91 -21.39
N LEU A 90 -25.72 -1.86 -20.20
CA LEU A 90 -25.20 -3.07 -19.57
C LEU A 90 -26.34 -4.07 -19.40
N PRO A 91 -26.10 -5.37 -19.66
CA PRO A 91 -27.06 -6.41 -19.33
C PRO A 91 -27.39 -6.28 -17.85
N LYS A 92 -28.59 -5.77 -17.57
CA LYS A 92 -29.16 -5.90 -16.23
C LYS A 92 -29.35 -7.40 -16.06
N ALA A 93 -28.87 -7.94 -14.94
CA ALA A 93 -29.26 -9.28 -14.55
C ALA A 93 -30.80 -9.30 -14.63
N SER A 94 -31.34 -9.95 -15.66
CA SER A 94 -32.75 -10.25 -15.69
C SER A 94 -33.02 -11.07 -14.44
N ASP A 95 -34.22 -10.95 -13.86
CA ASP A 95 -34.69 -11.81 -12.76
C ASP A 95 -34.67 -13.32 -13.10
N GLU A 96 -34.17 -13.68 -14.29
CA GLU A 96 -33.71 -15.01 -14.63
C GLU A 96 -32.48 -15.33 -13.78
N GLN A 97 -32.78 -15.71 -12.53
CA GLN A 97 -31.87 -16.43 -11.65
C GLN A 97 -31.36 -17.62 -12.44
N VAL A 98 -30.21 -17.46 -13.08
CA VAL A 98 -29.44 -18.60 -13.56
C VAL A 98 -29.25 -19.46 -12.34
N GLU A 99 -29.88 -20.64 -12.34
CA GLU A 99 -29.79 -21.59 -11.25
C GLU A 99 -28.31 -21.96 -11.13
N LEU A 100 -27.63 -21.27 -10.21
CA LEU A 100 -26.21 -21.49 -10.01
C LEU A 100 -26.07 -22.94 -9.56
N PRO A 101 -25.15 -23.71 -10.15
CA PRO A 101 -24.96 -25.09 -9.76
C PRO A 101 -24.73 -25.17 -8.25
N VAL A 102 -25.66 -25.82 -7.55
CA VAL A 102 -25.59 -25.97 -6.10
C VAL A 102 -24.40 -26.87 -5.79
N MET A 103 -23.35 -26.28 -5.20
CA MET A 103 -22.16 -27.04 -4.81
C MET A 103 -22.56 -28.23 -3.93
N SER A 104 -22.06 -29.40 -4.30
CA SER A 104 -22.23 -30.64 -3.54
C SER A 104 -21.64 -30.49 -2.12
N ALA A 105 -22.08 -31.36 -1.20
CA ALA A 105 -21.56 -31.35 0.17
C ALA A 105 -20.04 -31.59 0.22
N ALA A 106 -19.51 -32.41 -0.70
CA ALA A 106 -18.08 -32.68 -0.81
C ALA A 106 -17.30 -31.44 -1.25
N GLU A 107 -17.70 -30.79 -2.34
CA GLU A 107 -17.05 -29.57 -2.84
C GLU A 107 -17.12 -28.42 -1.81
N ARG A 108 -18.25 -28.31 -1.09
CA ARG A 108 -18.38 -27.34 -0.01
C ARG A 108 -17.41 -27.63 1.14
N GLY A 109 -17.21 -28.91 1.47
CA GLY A 109 -16.25 -29.35 2.46
C GLY A 109 -14.81 -28.97 2.09
N GLU A 110 -14.43 -29.18 0.84
CA GLU A 110 -13.10 -28.79 0.33
C GLU A 110 -12.87 -27.28 0.41
N VAL A 111 -13.86 -26.46 0.01
CA VAL A 111 -13.75 -25.00 0.14
C VAL A 111 -13.65 -24.54 1.59
N ILE A 112 -14.36 -25.19 2.51
CA ILE A 112 -14.27 -24.90 3.94
C ILE A 112 -12.88 -25.25 4.48
N ALA A 113 -12.34 -26.42 4.11
CA ALA A 113 -10.99 -26.84 4.50
C ALA A 113 -9.93 -25.83 3.99
N HIS A 114 -10.00 -25.43 2.72
CA HIS A 114 -9.09 -24.45 2.14
C HIS A 114 -9.21 -23.04 2.77
N ARG A 115 -10.38 -22.68 3.31
CA ARG A 115 -10.53 -21.45 4.10
C ARG A 115 -9.92 -21.59 5.49
N ALA A 116 -10.01 -22.76 6.11
CA ALA A 116 -9.44 -23.03 7.41
C ALA A 116 -7.90 -22.98 7.38
N GLU A 117 -7.27 -23.55 6.35
CA GLU A 117 -5.81 -23.52 6.15
C GLU A 117 -5.22 -22.11 6.05
N ARG A 118 -6.00 -21.15 5.54
CA ARG A 118 -5.58 -19.75 5.38
C ARG A 118 -5.76 -18.92 6.65
N ARG A 119 -6.33 -19.48 7.72
CA ARG A 119 -6.43 -18.79 9.00
C ARG A 119 -5.10 -18.89 9.74
N ALA A 120 -4.75 -17.84 10.47
CA ALA A 120 -3.54 -17.84 11.30
C ALA A 120 -3.62 -18.83 12.48
N TYR A 121 -4.82 -19.04 13.02
CA TYR A 121 -5.13 -19.98 14.10
C TYR A 121 -6.64 -20.30 14.10
N ASP A 122 -7.06 -21.31 14.86
CA ASP A 122 -8.48 -21.67 14.98
C ASP A 122 -9.31 -20.54 15.60
N GLY A 123 -10.33 -20.08 14.87
CA GLY A 123 -11.14 -18.93 15.25
C GLY A 123 -10.59 -17.58 14.77
N ALA A 124 -9.41 -17.54 14.12
CA ALA A 124 -8.93 -16.32 13.50
C ALA A 124 -9.88 -15.84 12.38
N PRO A 125 -10.06 -14.53 12.19
CA PRO A 125 -10.81 -13.98 11.08
C PRO A 125 -10.30 -14.50 9.72
N PRO A 126 -11.17 -14.62 8.70
CA PRO A 126 -10.74 -14.98 7.36
C PRO A 126 -9.84 -13.91 6.75
N VAL A 127 -8.93 -14.33 5.87
CA VAL A 127 -8.07 -13.42 5.10
C VAL A 127 -8.90 -12.73 4.00
N ILE A 128 -8.66 -11.43 3.79
CA ILE A 128 -9.27 -10.65 2.72
C ILE A 128 -8.65 -11.11 1.38
N PRO A 129 -9.44 -11.69 0.44
CA PRO A 129 -8.90 -12.34 -0.76
C PRO A 129 -8.60 -11.35 -1.90
N ASN A 130 -8.74 -10.05 -1.68
CA ASN A 130 -8.52 -9.00 -2.67
C ASN A 130 -7.61 -7.90 -2.11
N ALA A 131 -7.10 -7.05 -3.01
CA ALA A 131 -6.28 -5.91 -2.62
C ALA A 131 -7.15 -4.83 -1.98
N ILE A 132 -6.68 -4.26 -0.88
CA ILE A 132 -7.36 -3.20 -0.14
C ILE A 132 -6.71 -1.87 -0.54
N GLN A 133 -7.49 -0.97 -1.14
CA GLN A 133 -7.00 0.36 -1.52
C GLN A 133 -7.13 1.40 -0.40
N SER A 134 -8.02 1.17 0.57
CA SER A 134 -8.23 2.07 1.72
C SER A 134 -8.62 1.31 2.98
N ILE A 135 -8.22 1.80 4.15
CA ILE A 135 -8.49 1.19 5.46
C ILE A 135 -9.68 1.82 6.20
N GLU A 136 -10.40 2.73 5.54
CA GLU A 136 -11.57 3.41 6.11
C GLU A 136 -12.76 2.45 6.24
N VAL A 137 -13.46 2.47 7.37
CA VAL A 137 -14.61 1.58 7.61
C VAL A 137 -15.67 1.69 6.51
N GLN A 138 -15.87 2.89 5.97
CA GLN A 138 -16.83 3.18 4.90
C GLN A 138 -16.53 2.40 3.61
N SER A 139 -15.25 2.13 3.30
CA SER A 139 -14.88 1.36 2.10
C SER A 139 -15.23 -0.12 2.25
N CYS A 140 -15.19 -0.65 3.48
CA CYS A 140 -15.54 -2.03 3.77
C CYS A 140 -17.05 -2.27 3.67
N VAL A 141 -17.85 -1.38 4.26
CA VAL A 141 -19.32 -1.51 4.32
C VAL A 141 -20.01 -1.18 2.99
N ALA A 142 -19.30 -0.53 2.05
CA ALA A 142 -19.80 -0.34 0.70
C ALA A 142 -20.17 -1.68 0.04
N CYS A 143 -19.41 -2.75 0.31
CA CYS A 143 -19.66 -4.08 -0.22
C CYS A 143 -20.18 -5.10 0.80
N HIS A 144 -19.88 -4.90 2.09
CA HIS A 144 -20.24 -5.85 3.15
C HIS A 144 -21.41 -5.38 4.04
N SER A 145 -22.11 -4.30 3.69
CA SER A 145 -23.38 -3.98 4.37
C SER A 145 -24.48 -4.97 3.99
N ALA A 146 -25.45 -5.17 4.88
CA ALA A 146 -26.55 -6.11 4.66
C ALA A 146 -27.37 -5.78 3.39
N ASP A 147 -27.45 -4.51 3.06
CA ASP A 147 -28.14 -3.98 1.88
C ASP A 147 -27.18 -3.63 0.74
N ALA A 148 -25.92 -4.06 0.81
CA ALA A 148 -24.92 -3.81 -0.23
C ALA A 148 -25.31 -4.53 -1.53
N ASN A 149 -26.09 -3.85 -2.37
CA ASN A 149 -26.28 -4.25 -3.75
C ASN A 149 -25.11 -3.70 -4.57
N VAL A 150 -23.94 -4.34 -4.45
CA VAL A 150 -22.75 -3.97 -5.22
C VAL A 150 -22.99 -4.34 -6.67
N LEU A 151 -23.62 -3.43 -7.41
CA LEU A 151 -23.49 -3.39 -8.84
C LEU A 151 -22.05 -2.95 -9.11
N ILE A 152 -21.20 -3.92 -9.45
CA ILE A 152 -19.88 -3.65 -10.03
C ILE A 152 -20.17 -2.96 -11.37
N ALA A 153 -20.12 -1.62 -11.36
CA ALA A 153 -20.31 -0.74 -12.50
C ALA A 153 -18.96 -0.31 -13.08
#